data_AF-A0AA90NR46-F1
#
_entry.id   AF-A0AA90NR46-F1
#
_cell.length_a   1.000
_cell.length_b   1.000
_cell.length_c   1.000
_cell.angle_alpha   90.00
_cell.angle_beta   90.00
_cell.angle_gamma   90.00
#
_symmetry.space_group_name_H-M   'P 1'
#
loop_
_entity.id
_entity.type
_entity.pdbx_description
1 polymer ?
#
loop_
_entity_poly.entity_id
_entity_poly.type
_entity_poly.pdbx_seq_one_letter_code
_entity_poly.pdbx_strand_id
1 'polypeptide(L)'
;MNMKYLLCKYGEKTIAFLIILTLLVNWEILAIVGSDGSTIVDNVLLIVWIILLFTSAVGLYKKQSWGFVFFYPAIILTTIGFSICIIPFGLSIVPMELRPWVMMTINSIVLLVTIWMQLAKSKSPISERPKGACN
;
A
#
# COMPACT_ATOMS: atom_id res chain seq x y z
N MET A 1 -11.11 -22.01 -12.41
CA MET A 1 -11.33 -20.89 -11.46
C MET A 1 -10.57 -19.67 -11.99
N ASN A 2 -11.24 -18.55 -12.22
CA ASN A 2 -10.69 -17.44 -13.02
C ASN A 2 -9.62 -16.66 -12.21
N MET A 3 -8.38 -16.59 -12.68
CA MET A 3 -7.26 -15.96 -11.98
C MET A 3 -7.53 -14.49 -11.61
N LYS A 4 -8.33 -13.79 -12.43
CA LYS A 4 -8.82 -12.43 -12.17
C LYS A 4 -9.70 -12.34 -10.91
N TYR A 5 -10.53 -13.34 -10.65
CA TYR A 5 -11.41 -13.38 -9.49
C TYR A 5 -10.61 -13.58 -8.19
N LEU A 6 -9.59 -14.43 -8.21
CA LEU A 6 -8.69 -14.62 -7.07
C LEU A 6 -7.93 -13.34 -6.72
N LEU A 7 -7.35 -12.67 -7.72
CA LEU A 7 -6.65 -11.40 -7.54
C LEU A 7 -7.57 -10.31 -6.99
N CYS A 8 -8.80 -10.19 -7.50
CA CYS A 8 -9.75 -9.21 -6.98
C CYS A 8 -10.25 -9.56 -5.57
N LYS A 9 -10.37 -10.85 -5.24
CA LYS A 9 -10.89 -11.32 -3.95
C LYS A 9 -9.87 -11.25 -2.82
N TYR A 10 -8.60 -11.55 -3.11
CA TYR A 10 -7.52 -11.65 -2.14
C TYR A 10 -6.47 -10.53 -2.24
N GLY A 11 -6.35 -9.88 -3.41
CA GLY A 11 -5.32 -8.86 -3.63
C GLY A 11 -5.39 -7.70 -2.65
N GLU A 12 -6.58 -7.23 -2.28
CA GLU A 12 -6.72 -6.10 -1.33
C GLU A 12 -6.14 -6.48 0.03
N LYS A 13 -6.35 -7.73 0.46
CA LYS A 13 -5.80 -8.26 1.71
C LYS A 13 -4.30 -8.50 1.61
N THR A 14 -3.80 -8.97 0.47
CA THR A 14 -2.35 -9.13 0.24
C THR A 14 -1.64 -7.78 0.32
N ILE A 15 -2.20 -6.73 -0.27
CA ILE A 15 -1.62 -5.39 -0.24
C ILE A 15 -1.68 -4.81 1.17
N ALA A 16 -2.81 -4.98 1.89
CA ALA A 16 -2.90 -4.62 3.31
C ALA A 16 -1.82 -5.32 4.14
N PHE A 17 -1.62 -6.62 3.93
CA PHE A 17 -0.59 -7.39 4.61
C PHE A 17 0.82 -6.88 4.28
N LEU A 18 1.12 -6.59 3.01
CA LEU A 18 2.41 -6.01 2.59
C LEU A 18 2.66 -4.65 3.24
N ILE A 19 1.65 -3.80 3.39
CA ILE A 19 1.77 -2.52 4.09
C ILE A 19 2.16 -2.73 5.55
N ILE A 20 1.44 -3.59 6.27
CA ILE A 20 1.75 -3.88 7.68
C ILE A 20 3.15 -4.47 7.82
N LEU A 21 3.53 -5.37 6.92
CA LEU A 21 4.86 -5.95 6.90
C LEU A 21 5.95 -4.90 6.61
N THR A 22 5.67 -3.95 5.73
CA THR A 22 6.58 -2.82 5.45
C THR A 22 6.78 -1.95 6.68
N LEU A 23 5.71 -1.64 7.42
CA LEU A 23 5.79 -0.88 8.67
C LEU A 23 6.60 -1.65 9.73
N LEU A 24 6.43 -2.98 9.82
CA LEU A 24 7.14 -3.81 10.78
C LEU A 24 8.64 -3.94 10.45
N VAL A 25 8.98 -4.14 9.18
CA VAL A 25 10.39 -4.25 8.75
C VAL A 25 11.12 -2.92 8.91
N ASN A 26 10.45 -1.80 8.65
CA ASN A 26 11.04 -0.46 8.74
C ASN A 26 10.73 0.22 10.08
N TRP A 27 10.51 -0.54 11.16
CA TRP A 27 10.19 0.02 12.47
C TRP A 27 11.30 0.92 13.02
N GLU A 28 12.56 0.71 12.61
CA GLU A 28 13.71 1.54 13.00
C GLU A 28 13.55 3.00 12.55
N ILE A 29 12.85 3.23 11.44
CA ILE A 29 12.57 4.59 10.96
C ILE A 29 11.65 5.33 11.93
N LEU A 30 10.78 4.61 12.66
CA LEU A 30 9.95 5.18 13.72
C LEU A 30 10.77 5.69 14.91
N ALA A 31 11.95 5.10 15.15
CA ALA A 31 12.84 5.52 16.23
C ALA A 31 13.56 6.85 15.95
N ILE A 32 13.50 7.35 14.70
CA ILE A 32 14.10 8.62 14.30
C ILE A 32 13.25 9.82 14.80
N VAL A 33 11.98 9.58 15.13
CA VAL A 33 11.04 10.61 15.61
C VAL A 33 11.54 11.21 16.92
N GLY A 34 11.86 12.51 16.88
CA GLY A 34 12.37 13.24 18.05
C GLY A 34 13.86 13.06 18.31
N SER A 35 14.62 12.49 17.36
CA SER A 35 16.09 12.51 17.44
C SER A 35 16.63 13.92 17.19
N ASP A 36 17.76 14.24 17.83
CA ASP A 36 18.40 15.57 17.81
C ASP A 36 18.77 16.08 16.40
N GLY A 37 18.77 15.22 15.38
CA GLY A 37 19.04 15.56 13.98
C GLY A 37 17.81 15.68 13.08
N SER A 38 16.60 15.40 13.59
CA SER A 38 15.36 15.42 12.79
C SER A 38 14.73 16.81 12.74
N THR A 39 14.36 17.29 11.54
CA THR A 39 13.59 18.54 11.46
C THR A 39 12.12 18.29 11.83
N ILE A 40 11.41 19.35 12.26
CA ILE A 40 9.97 19.28 12.51
C ILE A 40 9.22 18.77 11.27
N VAL A 41 9.67 19.17 10.07
CA VAL A 41 9.07 18.76 8.80
C VAL A 41 9.21 17.25 8.60
N ASP A 42 10.38 16.68 8.86
CA ASP A 42 10.62 15.24 8.73
C ASP A 42 9.73 14.43 9.68
N ASN A 43 9.60 14.90 10.93
CA ASN A 43 8.76 14.28 11.93
C ASN A 43 7.28 14.32 11.54
N VAL A 44 6.78 15.46 11.03
CA VAL A 44 5.40 15.56 10.54
C VAL A 44 5.17 14.67 9.33
N LEU A 45 6.11 14.65 8.38
CA LEU A 45 6.02 13.83 7.17
C LEU A 45 5.94 12.34 7.51
N LEU A 46 6.76 11.91 8.48
CA LEU A 46 6.79 10.53 8.97
C LEU A 46 5.47 10.16 9.66
N ILE A 47 4.94 11.02 10.54
CA ILE A 47 3.65 10.78 11.19
C ILE A 47 2.52 10.66 10.14
N VAL A 48 2.49 11.58 9.17
CA VAL A 48 1.52 11.54 8.06
C VAL A 48 1.66 10.23 7.29
N TRP A 49 2.87 9.81 6.97
CA TRP A 49 3.15 8.58 6.26
C TRP A 49 2.63 7.33 7.00
N ILE A 50 2.88 7.22 8.30
CA ILE A 50 2.36 6.12 9.12
C ILE A 50 0.83 6.11 9.11
N ILE A 51 0.20 7.27 9.34
CA ILE A 51 -1.26 7.38 9.38
C ILE A 51 -1.86 6.94 8.05
N LEU A 52 -1.30 7.40 6.92
CA LEU A 52 -1.75 7.03 5.58
C LEU A 52 -1.61 5.52 5.32
N LEU A 53 -0.45 4.93 5.64
CA LEU A 53 -0.25 3.50 5.46
C LEU A 53 -1.16 2.66 6.37
N PHE A 54 -1.27 3.01 7.65
CA PHE A 54 -2.08 2.28 8.60
C PHE A 54 -3.57 2.35 8.24
N THR A 55 -4.09 3.55 7.97
CA THR A 55 -5.48 3.73 7.52
C THR A 55 -5.73 2.99 6.21
N SER A 56 -4.82 3.09 5.24
CA SER A 56 -4.91 2.34 3.98
C SER A 56 -4.98 0.83 4.22
N ALA A 57 -4.10 0.28 5.06
CA ALA A 57 -4.08 -1.15 5.37
C ALA A 57 -5.40 -1.61 6.00
N VAL A 58 -5.95 -0.84 6.95
CA VAL A 58 -7.25 -1.15 7.57
C VAL A 58 -8.38 -1.10 6.53
N GLY A 59 -8.40 -0.07 5.67
CA GLY A 59 -9.41 0.08 4.63
C GLY A 59 -9.37 -1.06 3.62
N LEU A 60 -8.17 -1.40 3.12
CA LEU A 60 -7.96 -2.49 2.17
C LEU A 60 -8.26 -3.86 2.79
N TYR A 61 -7.90 -4.10 4.05
CA TYR A 61 -8.23 -5.34 4.76
C TYR A 61 -9.74 -5.54 4.90
N LYS A 62 -10.47 -4.45 5.22
CA LYS A 62 -11.93 -4.41 5.31
C LYS A 62 -12.64 -4.32 3.95
N LYS A 63 -11.89 -4.34 2.84
CA LYS A 63 -12.39 -4.22 1.46
C LYS A 63 -13.13 -2.92 1.15
N GLN A 64 -12.80 -1.86 1.88
CA GLN A 64 -13.43 -0.55 1.74
C GLN A 64 -12.71 0.29 0.68
N SER A 65 -13.49 1.02 -0.13
CA SER A 65 -12.94 1.87 -1.21
C SER A 65 -12.05 2.99 -0.70
N TRP A 66 -12.30 3.51 0.50
CA TRP A 66 -11.47 4.54 1.12
C TRP A 66 -10.04 4.07 1.42
N GLY A 67 -9.80 2.75 1.55
CA GLY A 67 -8.45 2.20 1.72
C GLY A 67 -7.52 2.53 0.56
N PHE A 68 -8.05 2.58 -0.67
CA PHE A 68 -7.32 2.98 -1.87
C PHE A 68 -7.01 4.49 -1.89
N VAL A 69 -7.93 5.32 -1.39
CA VAL A 69 -7.75 6.79 -1.34
C VAL A 69 -6.54 7.16 -0.51
N PHE A 70 -6.34 6.50 0.64
CA PHE A 70 -5.14 6.71 1.46
C PHE A 70 -3.92 5.98 0.91
N PHE A 71 -4.10 4.87 0.18
CA PHE A 71 -2.99 4.11 -0.41
C PHE A 71 -2.18 4.93 -1.43
N TYR A 72 -2.85 5.67 -2.31
CA TYR A 72 -2.18 6.39 -3.40
C TYR A 72 -1.18 7.45 -2.94
N PRO A 73 -1.54 8.41 -2.06
CA PRO A 73 -0.56 9.33 -1.51
C PRO A 73 0.46 8.59 -0.64
N ALA A 74 0.06 7.53 0.08
CA ALA A 74 0.98 6.74 0.89
C ALA A 74 2.12 6.15 0.06
N ILE A 75 1.81 5.44 -1.04
CA ILE A 75 2.84 4.77 -1.85
C ILE A 75 3.76 5.77 -2.57
N ILE A 76 3.24 6.93 -2.99
CA ILE A 76 4.07 8.02 -3.54
C ILE A 76 5.04 8.51 -2.47
N LEU A 77 4.53 8.77 -1.26
CA LEU A 77 5.34 9.23 -0.14
C LEU A 77 6.37 8.18 0.31
N THR A 78 5.99 6.90 0.33
CA THR A 78 6.90 5.76 0.57
C THR A 78 8.03 5.73 -0.46
N THR A 79 7.73 5.98 -1.74
CA THR A 79 8.70 5.87 -2.84
C THR A 79 9.62 7.07 -2.93
N ILE A 80 9.06 8.29 -2.90
CA ILE A 80 9.80 9.52 -3.15
C ILE A 80 10.31 10.13 -1.83
N GLY A 81 9.46 10.15 -0.79
CA GLY A 81 9.80 10.76 0.49
C GLY A 81 10.76 9.90 1.30
N PHE A 82 10.45 8.62 1.44
CA PHE A 82 11.20 7.72 2.32
C PHE A 82 12.13 6.75 1.59
N SER A 83 12.04 6.64 0.26
CA SER A 83 12.80 5.65 -0.52
C SER A 83 12.70 4.23 0.05
N ILE A 84 11.47 3.81 0.38
CA ILE A 84 11.16 2.48 0.92
C ILE A 84 10.43 1.66 -0.16
N CYS A 85 10.73 0.35 -0.20
CA CYS A 85 9.98 -0.60 -1.01
C CYS A 85 8.80 -1.18 -0.22
N ILE A 86 7.60 -1.18 -0.81
CA ILE A 86 6.41 -1.78 -0.20
C ILE A 86 6.47 -3.31 -0.13
N ILE A 87 7.43 -3.91 -0.84
CA ILE A 87 7.77 -5.33 -0.77
C ILE A 87 9.15 -5.43 -0.10
N PRO A 88 9.21 -5.60 1.24
CA PRO A 88 10.45 -5.40 2.00
C PRO A 88 11.57 -6.39 1.63
N PHE A 89 11.22 -7.59 1.15
CA PHE A 89 12.20 -8.63 0.85
C PHE A 89 12.75 -8.60 -0.59
N GLY A 90 12.17 -7.79 -1.48
CA GLY A 90 12.56 -7.79 -2.90
C GLY A 90 13.95 -7.18 -3.18
N LEU A 91 14.48 -6.38 -2.24
CA LEU A 91 15.71 -5.60 -2.45
C LEU A 91 16.98 -6.25 -1.89
N SER A 92 16.87 -7.29 -1.06
CA SER A 92 18.02 -7.89 -0.38
C SER A 92 19.01 -8.53 -1.36
N ILE A 93 18.53 -9.06 -2.48
CA ILE A 93 19.31 -9.70 -3.54
C ILE A 93 19.79 -8.73 -4.62
N VAL A 94 19.42 -7.45 -4.55
CA VAL A 94 19.70 -6.45 -5.60
C VAL A 94 20.97 -5.66 -5.23
N PRO A 95 21.90 -5.45 -6.17
CA PRO A 95 23.08 -4.60 -5.98
C PRO A 95 22.68 -3.19 -5.54
N MET A 96 23.45 -2.57 -4.63
CA MET A 96 23.08 -1.28 -4.03
C MET A 96 22.77 -0.18 -5.05
N GLU A 97 23.51 -0.14 -6.16
CA GLU A 97 23.34 0.82 -7.25
C GLU A 97 21.99 0.72 -7.96
N LEU A 98 21.42 -0.49 -8.03
CA LEU A 98 20.14 -0.77 -8.70
C LEU A 98 18.95 -0.70 -7.75
N ARG A 99 19.16 -0.70 -6.43
CA ARG A 99 18.07 -0.73 -5.43
C ARG A 99 17.06 0.42 -5.60
N PRO A 100 17.45 1.69 -5.83
CA PRO A 100 16.48 2.77 -6.03
C PRO A 100 15.61 2.56 -7.27
N TRP A 101 16.20 2.11 -8.38
CA TRP A 101 15.50 1.83 -9.63
C TRP A 101 14.53 0.65 -9.51
N VAL A 102 14.97 -0.43 -8.87
CA VAL A 102 14.13 -1.61 -8.63
C VAL A 102 12.98 -1.28 -7.68
N MET A 103 13.23 -0.50 -6.64
CA MET A 103 12.19 -0.02 -5.73
C MET A 103 11.13 0.83 -6.44
N MET A 104 11.54 1.82 -7.22
CA MET A 104 10.60 2.64 -8.00
C MET A 104 9.75 1.77 -8.93
N THR A 105 10.37 0.76 -9.55
CA THR A 105 9.68 -0.19 -10.43
C THR A 105 8.66 -1.02 -9.65
N ILE A 106 9.05 -1.59 -8.51
CA ILE A 106 8.15 -2.41 -7.66
C ILE A 106 6.96 -1.58 -7.17
N ASN A 107 7.22 -0.40 -6.58
CA ASN A 107 6.16 0.44 -6.05
C ASN A 107 5.21 0.91 -7.18
N SER A 108 5.74 1.19 -8.37
CA SER A 108 4.94 1.54 -9.55
C SER A 108 4.07 0.38 -10.02
N ILE A 109 4.59 -0.86 -10.01
CA ILE A 109 3.79 -2.06 -10.32
C ILE A 109 2.67 -2.24 -9.31
N VAL A 110 2.96 -2.12 -8.01
CA VAL A 110 1.94 -2.24 -6.96
C VAL A 110 0.87 -1.14 -7.10
N LEU A 111 1.27 0.09 -7.44
CA LEU A 111 0.34 1.18 -7.73
C LEU A 111 -0.56 0.84 -8.93
N LEU A 112 0.00 0.35 -10.04
CA LEU A 112 -0.80 -0.04 -11.22
C LEU A 112 -1.76 -1.19 -10.91
N VAL A 113 -1.32 -2.19 -10.14
CA VAL A 113 -2.17 -3.29 -9.70
C VAL A 113 -3.33 -2.80 -8.83
N THR A 114 -3.07 -1.91 -7.87
CA THR A 114 -4.13 -1.33 -7.02
C THR A 114 -5.13 -0.50 -7.82
N ILE A 115 -4.66 0.31 -8.78
CA ILE A 115 -5.53 1.05 -9.70
C ILE A 115 -6.39 0.07 -10.51
N TRP A 116 -5.79 -0.97 -11.08
CA TRP A 116 -6.51 -1.97 -11.85
C TRP A 116 -7.59 -2.69 -11.02
N MET A 117 -7.28 -3.05 -9.77
CA MET A 117 -8.24 -3.66 -8.85
C MET A 117 -9.40 -2.73 -8.52
N GLN A 118 -9.11 -1.45 -8.23
CA GLN A 118 -10.14 -0.45 -7.98
C GLN A 118 -11.05 -0.24 -9.21
N LEU A 119 -10.46 -0.20 -10.41
CA LEU A 119 -11.22 -0.12 -11.66
C LEU A 119 -12.05 -1.37 -11.93
N ALA A 120 -11.52 -2.57 -11.65
CA ALA A 120 -12.26 -3.82 -11.80
C ALA A 120 -13.49 -3.86 -10.89
N LYS A 121 -13.34 -3.38 -9.64
CA LYS A 121 -14.43 -3.22 -8.66
C LYS A 121 -15.45 -2.15 -9.09
N SER A 122 -14.98 -1.06 -9.70
CA SER A 122 -15.84 -0.01 -10.24
C SER A 122 -16.58 -0.41 -11.52
N LYS A 123 -16.06 -1.39 -12.27
CA LYS A 123 -16.70 -1.95 -13.49
C LYS A 123 -17.60 -3.14 -13.22
N SER A 124 -17.64 -3.64 -11.99
CA SER A 124 -18.58 -4.66 -11.54
C SER A 124 -19.91 -4.14 -10.91
N PRO A 125 -20.51 -2.98 -11.25
CA PRO A 125 -21.82 -2.64 -10.73
C PRO A 125 -22.92 -3.15 -11.67
N ILE A 126 -23.91 -3.87 -11.10
CA ILE A 126 -25.23 -4.27 -11.64
C ILE A 126 -25.37 -5.71 -12.25
N SER A 127 -24.62 -6.72 -11.80
CA SER A 127 -24.99 -8.14 -12.13
C SER A 127 -25.07 -9.10 -10.93
N GLU A 128 -24.64 -8.70 -9.73
CA GLU A 128 -24.65 -9.58 -8.54
C GLU A 128 -25.33 -8.93 -7.31
N ARG A 129 -26.30 -8.03 -7.50
CA ARG A 129 -27.33 -7.87 -6.46
C ARG A 129 -28.34 -9.00 -6.68
N PRO A 130 -28.43 -10.04 -5.83
CA PRO A 130 -29.66 -10.83 -5.81
C PRO A 130 -30.77 -9.84 -5.46
N LYS A 131 -31.60 -9.55 -6.46
CA LYS A 131 -32.91 -8.94 -6.27
C LYS A 131 -33.74 -10.01 -5.54
N GLY A 132 -33.83 -9.95 -4.21
CA GLY A 132 -34.68 -10.87 -3.45
C GLY A 132 -34.10 -11.26 -2.10
N ALA A 133 -34.40 -10.44 -1.11
CA ALA A 133 -34.62 -10.80 0.29
C ALA A 133 -35.08 -9.49 0.98
N CYS A 134 -36.25 -8.93 0.62
CA CYS A 134 -37.52 -9.25 1.28
C CYS A 134 -37.50 -10.57 2.07
N ASN A 135 -37.16 -10.44 3.35
CA ASN A 135 -38.08 -10.74 4.45
C ASN A 135 -37.64 -9.94 5.68
#